data_AF-A0A382NTW5-F1
#
_entry.id   AF-A0A382NTW5-F1
#
_cell.length_a   1.000
_cell.length_b   1.000
_cell.length_c   1.000
_cell.angle_alpha   90.00
_cell.angle_beta   90.00
_cell.angle_gamma   90.00
#
_symmetry.space_group_name_H-M   'P 1'
#
loop_
_entity.id
_entity.type
_entity.pdbx_description
1 polymer ?
#
loop_
_entity_poly.entity_id
_entity_poly.type
_entity_poly.pdbx_seq_one_letter_code
_entity_poly.pdbx_strand_id
1 'polypeptide(L)'
;MDVYKYLDIDENSRKPKYIQIVDSVTHNISLGHFKMDQKMPSINMLSEEFYLSRDTVEKAYKILKERKIINPVKGKGYYIARTNLISKTNILFLVNKLSSYKLQIYNAFNYSIGANSHTDLQIYHCDESLFLNLLEKYKGAYDYYIVMSHFKSADFKHTSAPESVLKAINKIPKKKLIMLDNLNNKIDGKI
;
A
#
# COMPACT_ATOMS: atom_id res chain seq x y z
N MET A 1 -13.05 0.97 25.17
CA MET A 1 -12.60 1.35 23.82
C MET A 1 -13.17 0.31 22.88
N ASP A 2 -14.21 0.66 22.14
CA ASP A 2 -14.98 -0.30 21.35
C ASP A 2 -14.24 -0.62 20.05
N VAL A 3 -13.44 -1.68 20.10
CA VAL A 3 -12.82 -2.31 18.91
C VAL A 3 -13.89 -2.58 17.83
N TYR A 4 -15.12 -2.87 18.27
CA TYR A 4 -16.28 -3.13 17.43
C TYR A 4 -16.66 -1.99 16.50
N LYS A 5 -16.49 -0.72 16.93
CA LYS A 5 -16.82 0.46 16.10
C LYS A 5 -16.02 0.51 14.79
N TYR A 6 -14.86 -0.12 14.78
CA TYR A 6 -13.91 -0.05 13.69
C TYR A 6 -13.94 -1.31 12.81
N LEU A 7 -14.65 -2.34 13.25
CA LEU A 7 -14.82 -3.57 12.49
C LEU A 7 -16.13 -3.49 11.69
N ASP A 8 -16.01 -3.65 10.38
CA ASP A 8 -17.15 -3.63 9.47
C ASP A 8 -17.12 -4.89 8.61
N ILE A 9 -18.27 -5.55 8.50
CA ILE A 9 -18.40 -6.88 7.88
C ILE A 9 -19.65 -6.92 7.00
N ASP A 10 -19.47 -6.61 5.72
CA ASP A 10 -20.51 -6.61 4.70
C ASP A 10 -20.99 -8.03 4.36
N GLU A 11 -22.29 -8.30 4.54
CA GLU A 11 -22.97 -9.56 4.20
C GLU A 11 -23.18 -9.77 2.71
N ASN A 12 -23.28 -8.70 1.94
CA ASN A 12 -23.53 -8.76 0.50
C ASN A 12 -22.22 -8.83 -0.31
N SER A 13 -21.08 -8.69 0.35
CA SER A 13 -19.78 -8.76 -0.31
C SER A 13 -19.47 -10.18 -0.80
N ARG A 14 -18.93 -10.29 -2.02
CA ARG A 14 -18.35 -11.54 -2.56
C ARG A 14 -17.11 -12.00 -1.77
N LYS A 15 -16.56 -11.12 -0.92
CA LYS A 15 -15.36 -11.39 -0.14
C LYS A 15 -15.70 -12.25 1.09
N PRO A 16 -14.99 -13.36 1.33
CA PRO A 16 -15.26 -14.19 2.50
C PRO A 16 -15.13 -13.42 3.82
N LYS A 17 -16.06 -13.66 4.75
CA LYS A 17 -16.17 -12.97 6.06
C LYS A 17 -14.87 -12.97 6.86
N TYR A 18 -14.17 -14.11 6.93
CA TYR A 18 -12.90 -14.19 7.64
C TYR A 18 -11.80 -13.29 7.05
N ILE A 19 -11.80 -13.07 5.72
CA ILE A 19 -10.88 -12.13 5.07
C ILE A 19 -11.28 -10.68 5.40
N GLN A 20 -12.59 -10.39 5.43
CA GLN A 20 -13.07 -9.06 5.83
C GLN A 20 -12.60 -8.68 7.25
N ILE A 21 -12.66 -9.61 8.21
CA ILE A 21 -12.09 -9.41 9.56
C ILE A 21 -10.60 -9.11 9.49
N VAL A 22 -9.82 -9.93 8.78
CA VAL A 22 -8.36 -9.75 8.67
C VAL A 22 -8.03 -8.36 8.12
N ASP A 23 -8.71 -7.95 7.05
CA ASP A 23 -8.42 -6.69 6.39
C ASP A 23 -8.90 -5.50 7.20
N SER A 24 -10.06 -5.59 7.87
CA SER A 24 -10.55 -4.56 8.77
C SER A 24 -9.61 -4.35 9.95
N VAL A 25 -9.13 -5.43 10.59
CA VAL A 25 -8.16 -5.33 11.69
C VAL A 25 -6.85 -4.68 11.20
N THR A 26 -6.33 -5.13 10.06
CA THR A 26 -5.07 -4.60 9.50
C THR A 26 -5.21 -3.13 9.13
N HIS A 27 -6.33 -2.75 8.51
CA HIS A 27 -6.61 -1.38 8.11
C HIS A 27 -6.68 -0.44 9.33
N ASN A 28 -7.38 -0.83 10.39
CA ASN A 28 -7.53 0.00 11.58
C ASN A 28 -6.25 0.12 12.42
N ILE A 29 -5.36 -0.88 12.38
CA ILE A 29 -4.00 -0.72 12.89
C ILE A 29 -3.24 0.32 12.06
N SER A 30 -3.36 0.27 10.73
CA SER A 30 -2.66 1.20 9.83
C SER A 30 -3.10 2.67 9.99
N LEU A 31 -4.37 2.89 10.32
CA LEU A 31 -4.95 4.21 10.62
C LEU A 31 -4.66 4.69 12.05
N GLY A 32 -4.07 3.84 12.91
CA GLY A 32 -3.80 4.15 14.30
C GLY A 32 -5.03 4.07 15.23
N HIS A 33 -6.17 3.59 14.72
CA HIS A 33 -7.36 3.32 15.55
C HIS A 33 -7.10 2.19 16.56
N PHE A 34 -6.33 1.20 16.14
CA PHE A 34 -5.89 0.09 16.99
C PHE A 34 -4.44 0.29 17.42
N LYS A 35 -4.20 0.32 18.74
CA LYS A 35 -2.88 0.58 19.33
C LYS A 35 -2.09 -0.71 19.48
N MET A 36 -0.76 -0.59 19.44
CA MET A 36 0.13 -1.71 19.79
C MET A 36 -0.15 -2.19 21.22
N ASP A 37 -0.08 -3.49 21.44
CA ASP A 37 -0.39 -4.17 22.70
C ASP A 37 -1.84 -3.96 23.17
N GLN A 38 -2.73 -3.48 22.30
CA GLN A 38 -4.14 -3.46 22.57
C GLN A 38 -4.69 -4.89 22.57
N LYS A 39 -5.55 -5.19 23.56
CA LYS A 39 -6.24 -6.47 23.65
C LYS A 39 -7.30 -6.57 22.57
N MET A 40 -7.27 -7.68 21.82
CA MET A 40 -8.32 -8.04 20.87
C MET A 40 -9.50 -8.71 21.58
N PRO A 41 -10.73 -8.56 21.05
CA PRO A 41 -11.88 -9.34 21.51
C PRO A 41 -11.59 -10.85 21.49
N SER A 42 -12.29 -11.62 22.30
CA SER A 42 -12.22 -13.07 22.19
C SER A 42 -12.92 -13.56 20.91
N ILE A 43 -12.61 -14.78 20.47
CA ILE A 43 -13.31 -15.42 19.35
C ILE A 43 -14.82 -15.46 19.60
N ASN A 44 -15.24 -15.78 20.82
CA ASN A 44 -16.66 -15.84 21.19
C ASN A 44 -17.32 -14.47 21.14
N MET A 45 -16.67 -13.45 21.72
CA MET A 45 -17.18 -12.08 21.71
C MET A 45 -17.34 -11.55 20.28
N LEU A 46 -16.38 -11.82 19.39
CA LEU A 46 -16.47 -11.37 18.00
C LEU A 46 -17.54 -12.14 17.20
N SER A 47 -17.69 -13.43 17.51
CA SER A 47 -18.70 -14.30 16.92
C SER A 47 -20.11 -13.82 17.30
N GLU A 48 -20.33 -13.47 18.56
CA GLU A 48 -21.60 -12.95 19.07
C GLU A 48 -21.91 -11.55 18.52
N GLU A 49 -20.95 -10.62 18.56
CA GLU A 49 -21.16 -9.24 18.13
C GLU A 49 -21.54 -9.13 16.64
N PHE A 50 -20.88 -9.91 15.78
CA PHE A 50 -21.07 -9.84 14.33
C PHE A 50 -21.92 -10.99 13.77
N TYR A 51 -22.56 -11.80 14.63
CA TYR A 51 -23.37 -12.96 14.25
C TYR A 51 -22.64 -13.92 13.29
N LEU A 52 -21.34 -14.14 13.52
CA LEU A 52 -20.48 -15.00 12.70
C LEU A 52 -20.28 -16.36 13.36
N SER A 53 -20.03 -17.40 12.56
CA SER A 53 -19.62 -18.69 13.11
C SER A 53 -18.25 -18.58 13.81
N ARG A 54 -18.08 -19.31 14.92
CA ARG A 54 -16.81 -19.37 15.66
C ARG A 54 -15.64 -19.76 14.74
N ASP A 55 -15.84 -20.73 13.87
CA ASP A 55 -14.85 -21.19 12.89
C ASP A 55 -14.41 -20.09 11.93
N THR A 56 -15.31 -19.19 11.52
CA THR A 56 -14.98 -18.05 10.66
C THR A 56 -14.05 -17.08 11.37
N VAL A 57 -14.36 -16.77 12.63
CA VAL A 57 -13.55 -15.88 13.46
C VAL A 57 -12.20 -16.53 13.79
N GLU A 58 -12.18 -17.82 14.12
CA GLU A 58 -10.97 -18.57 14.40
C GLU A 58 -10.05 -18.62 13.18
N LYS A 59 -10.60 -18.84 11.98
CA LYS A 59 -9.85 -18.77 10.73
C LYS A 59 -9.23 -17.39 10.50
N ALA A 60 -9.95 -16.30 10.78
CA ALA A 60 -9.41 -14.95 10.71
C ALA A 60 -8.26 -14.75 11.71
N TYR A 61 -8.43 -15.19 12.96
CA TYR A 61 -7.42 -15.08 14.02
C TYR A 61 -6.16 -15.89 13.71
N LYS A 62 -6.32 -17.07 13.11
CA LYS A 62 -5.21 -17.89 12.62
C LYS A 62 -4.37 -17.12 11.60
N ILE A 63 -5.01 -16.49 10.61
CA ILE A 63 -4.31 -15.70 9.59
C ILE A 63 -3.63 -14.48 10.21
N LEU A 64 -4.31 -13.75 11.10
CA LEU A 64 -3.71 -12.61 11.82
C LEU A 64 -2.48 -13.05 12.62
N LYS A 65 -2.53 -14.22 13.26
CA LYS A 65 -1.40 -14.79 14.00
C LYS A 65 -0.25 -15.23 13.09
N GLU A 66 -0.55 -15.92 11.99
CA GLU A 66 0.45 -16.32 10.99
C GLU A 66 1.17 -15.11 10.38
N ARG A 67 0.43 -14.03 10.14
CA ARG A 67 0.96 -12.72 9.70
C ARG A 67 1.64 -11.93 10.83
N LYS A 68 1.72 -12.48 12.04
CA LYS A 68 2.24 -11.85 13.27
C LYS A 68 1.48 -10.58 13.69
N ILE A 69 0.31 -10.28 13.12
CA ILE A 69 -0.50 -9.08 13.40
C ILE A 69 -0.99 -9.08 14.84
N ILE A 70 -1.35 -10.26 15.34
CA ILE A 70 -1.72 -10.48 16.73
C ILE A 70 -0.83 -11.57 17.34
N ASN A 71 -0.51 -11.41 18.62
CA ASN A 71 0.22 -12.39 19.41
C ASN A 71 -0.66 -12.95 20.53
N PRO A 72 -0.63 -14.26 20.77
CA PRO A 72 -1.28 -14.84 21.93
C PRO A 72 -0.49 -14.52 23.19
N VAL A 73 -1.20 -14.12 24.25
CA VAL A 73 -0.67 -14.01 25.60
C VAL A 73 -1.33 -15.09 26.45
N LYS A 74 -0.52 -16.00 26.99
CA LYS A 74 -0.99 -17.17 27.75
C LYS A 74 -1.97 -16.74 28.86
N GLY A 75 -3.17 -17.31 28.84
CA GLY A 75 -4.24 -17.02 29.80
C GLY A 75 -4.91 -15.65 29.68
N LYS A 76 -4.51 -14.79 28.73
CA LYS A 76 -5.02 -13.42 28.61
C LYS A 76 -5.67 -13.10 27.25
N GLY A 77 -5.55 -13.98 26.27
CA GLY A 77 -6.14 -13.82 24.93
C GLY A 77 -5.14 -13.31 23.90
N TYR A 78 -5.63 -12.59 22.89
CA TYR A 78 -4.81 -12.06 21.79
C TYR A 78 -4.58 -10.57 21.93
N TYR A 79 -3.40 -10.12 21.57
CA TYR A 79 -2.98 -8.73 21.63
C TYR A 79 -2.37 -8.32 20.30
N ILE A 80 -2.57 -7.07 19.90
CA ILE A 80 -1.93 -6.52 18.70
C ILE A 80 -0.43 -6.51 18.93
N ALA A 81 0.30 -7.18 18.07
CA ALA A 81 1.71 -7.40 18.33
C ALA A 81 2.51 -6.11 18.19
N ARG A 82 3.50 -5.93 19.06
CA ARG A 82 4.46 -4.83 19.05
C ARG A 82 5.55 -5.00 17.99
N THR A 83 5.28 -5.82 16.99
CA THR A 83 6.14 -5.95 15.82
C THR A 83 5.96 -4.70 14.96
N ASN A 84 7.03 -4.20 14.34
CA ASN A 84 6.95 -3.32 13.16
C ASN A 84 6.22 -4.09 12.05
N LEU A 85 4.92 -4.29 12.19
CA LEU A 85 4.17 -5.40 11.60
C LEU A 85 4.01 -5.35 10.11
N ILE A 86 4.59 -4.33 9.52
CA ILE A 86 4.71 -4.19 8.13
C ILE A 86 6.04 -3.46 8.01
N SER A 87 7.09 -4.13 7.50
CA SER A 87 7.99 -3.39 6.63
C SER A 87 7.07 -2.92 5.50
N LYS A 88 6.41 -1.78 5.69
CA LYS A 88 5.51 -1.22 4.69
C LYS A 88 6.38 -1.13 3.47
N THR A 89 6.02 -1.87 2.42
CA THR A 89 6.69 -1.70 1.14
C THR A 89 6.60 -0.22 0.84
N ASN A 90 7.74 0.45 0.88
CA ASN A 90 7.80 1.89 0.70
C ASN A 90 7.87 2.14 -0.80
N ILE A 91 6.86 2.81 -1.33
CA ILE A 91 6.68 3.03 -2.75
C ILE A 91 6.71 4.51 -3.02
N LEU A 92 7.63 4.94 -3.89
CA LEU A 92 7.62 6.30 -4.40
C LEU A 92 6.76 6.32 -5.67
N PHE A 93 5.69 7.11 -5.67
CA PHE A 93 4.80 7.29 -6.81
C PHE A 93 5.01 8.68 -7.41
N LEU A 94 5.67 8.74 -8.56
CA LEU A 94 6.01 9.97 -9.28
C LEU A 94 4.97 10.25 -10.37
N VAL A 95 4.30 11.41 -10.28
CA VAL A 95 3.35 11.89 -11.28
C VAL A 95 3.75 13.24 -11.84
N ASN A 96 3.58 13.42 -13.16
CA ASN A 96 3.93 14.66 -13.81
C ASN A 96 3.02 15.82 -13.42
N LYS A 97 1.70 15.61 -13.37
CA LYS A 97 0.72 16.62 -12.96
C LYS A 97 -0.46 15.89 -12.34
N LEU A 98 -0.95 16.39 -11.21
CA LEU A 98 -2.14 15.83 -10.59
C LEU A 98 -3.39 16.19 -11.42
N SER A 99 -4.16 15.17 -11.78
CA SER A 99 -5.47 15.30 -12.43
C SER A 99 -6.42 14.25 -11.85
N SER A 100 -7.73 14.43 -12.02
CA SER A 100 -8.75 13.51 -11.48
C SER A 100 -8.50 12.05 -11.90
N TYR A 101 -8.14 11.83 -13.16
CA TYR A 101 -7.79 10.50 -13.68
C TYR A 101 -6.59 9.86 -12.97
N LYS A 102 -5.51 10.63 -12.75
CA LYS A 102 -4.30 10.11 -12.06
C LYS A 102 -4.55 9.87 -10.58
N LEU A 103 -5.39 10.69 -9.96
CA LEU A 103 -5.82 10.49 -8.58
C LEU A 103 -6.66 9.20 -8.46
N GLN A 104 -7.54 8.92 -9.42
CA GLN A 104 -8.28 7.65 -9.48
C GLN A 104 -7.34 6.46 -9.57
N ILE A 105 -6.30 6.52 -10.41
CA ILE A 105 -5.29 5.46 -10.50
C ILE A 105 -4.55 5.28 -9.17
N TYR A 106 -4.07 6.37 -8.56
CA TYR A 106 -3.39 6.32 -7.27
C TYR A 106 -4.28 5.71 -6.18
N ASN A 107 -5.55 6.09 -6.12
CA ASN A 107 -6.50 5.54 -5.15
C ASN A 107 -6.79 4.06 -5.40
N ALA A 108 -7.01 3.66 -6.66
CA ALA A 108 -7.20 2.27 -7.04
C ALA A 108 -5.96 1.42 -6.73
N PHE A 109 -4.76 1.96 -6.94
CA PHE A 109 -3.49 1.33 -6.59
C PHE A 109 -3.36 1.11 -5.08
N ASN A 110 -3.58 2.15 -4.27
CA ASN A 110 -3.52 2.01 -2.80
C ASN A 110 -4.57 1.04 -2.26
N TYR A 111 -5.76 1.00 -2.87
CA TYR A 111 -6.79 0.04 -2.51
C TYR A 111 -6.39 -1.40 -2.84
N SER A 112 -5.75 -1.64 -4.00
CA SER A 112 -5.41 -2.98 -4.46
C SER A 112 -4.19 -3.58 -3.76
N ILE A 113 -3.16 -2.77 -3.47
CA ILE A 113 -1.95 -3.22 -2.77
C ILE A 113 -2.19 -3.50 -1.28
N GLY A 114 -3.25 -2.92 -0.72
CA GLY A 114 -3.71 -3.16 0.64
C GLY A 114 -2.88 -2.46 1.72
N ALA A 115 -3.25 -2.72 2.97
CA ALA A 115 -2.76 -2.00 4.15
C ALA A 115 -1.26 -2.20 4.47
N ASN A 116 -0.57 -3.07 3.73
CA ASN A 116 0.82 -3.46 3.96
C ASN A 116 1.86 -2.67 3.14
N SER A 117 1.49 -1.51 2.60
CA SER A 117 2.40 -0.61 1.88
C SER A 117 2.26 0.83 2.35
N HIS A 118 3.27 1.64 2.07
CA HIS A 118 3.23 3.09 2.23
C HIS A 118 3.63 3.71 0.89
N THR A 119 2.72 4.50 0.32
CA THR A 119 2.91 5.11 -0.99
C THR A 119 3.04 6.62 -0.86
N ASP A 120 4.24 7.15 -1.08
CA ASP A 120 4.48 8.59 -1.13
C ASP A 120 4.25 9.11 -2.54
N LEU A 121 3.27 10.01 -2.69
CA LEU A 121 2.96 10.68 -3.96
C LEU A 121 3.82 11.94 -4.11
N GLN A 122 4.62 11.99 -5.17
CA GLN A 122 5.43 13.17 -5.53
C GLN A 122 5.03 13.69 -6.90
N ILE A 123 4.73 14.99 -6.98
CA ILE A 123 4.31 15.66 -8.22
C ILE A 123 5.48 16.48 -8.75
N TYR A 124 5.95 16.20 -9.96
CA TYR A 124 7.12 16.88 -10.54
C TYR A 124 6.76 17.94 -11.59
N HIS A 125 5.48 18.27 -11.78
CA HIS A 125 4.99 19.35 -12.65
C HIS A 125 5.46 19.33 -14.12
N CYS A 126 5.77 18.15 -14.67
CA CYS A 126 6.45 17.98 -15.97
C CYS A 126 7.83 18.65 -16.05
N ASP A 127 8.40 19.06 -14.92
CA ASP A 127 9.71 19.71 -14.83
C ASP A 127 10.82 18.67 -14.71
N GLU A 128 11.79 18.75 -15.62
CA GLU A 128 12.91 17.83 -15.69
C GLU A 128 13.83 17.95 -14.45
N SER A 129 14.16 19.18 -14.04
CA SER A 129 15.08 19.43 -12.94
C SER A 129 14.49 18.93 -11.63
N LEU A 130 13.20 19.17 -11.41
CA LEU A 130 12.47 18.68 -10.25
C LEU A 130 12.42 17.15 -10.22
N PHE A 131 12.18 16.51 -11.36
CA PHE A 131 12.19 15.04 -11.46
C PHE A 131 13.57 14.46 -11.08
N LEU A 132 14.64 15.00 -11.65
CA LEU A 132 16.01 14.56 -11.36
C LEU A 132 16.38 14.78 -9.88
N ASN A 133 16.02 15.93 -9.31
CA ASN A 133 16.25 16.23 -7.90
C ASN A 133 15.48 15.29 -6.98
N LEU A 134 14.22 14.95 -7.31
CA LEU A 134 13.43 13.99 -6.55
C LEU A 134 14.05 12.58 -6.59
N LEU A 135 14.49 12.11 -7.77
CA LEU A 135 15.15 10.82 -7.88
C LEU A 135 16.45 10.74 -7.09
N GLU A 136 17.29 11.78 -7.14
CA GLU A 136 18.54 11.77 -6.38
C GLU A 136 18.28 11.89 -4.87
N LYS A 137 17.34 12.73 -4.44
CA LYS A 137 16.93 12.89 -3.04
C LYS A 137 16.46 11.56 -2.42
N TYR A 138 15.72 10.77 -3.18
CA TYR A 138 15.06 9.56 -2.70
C TYR A 138 15.77 8.26 -3.12
N LYS A 139 16.98 8.38 -3.65
CA LYS A 139 17.76 7.26 -4.15
C LYS A 139 18.03 6.22 -3.08
N GLY A 140 17.52 5.01 -3.31
CA GLY A 140 17.68 3.88 -2.39
C GLY A 140 16.80 3.95 -1.14
N ALA A 141 15.98 4.98 -0.97
CA ALA A 141 15.08 5.12 0.18
C ALA A 141 13.80 4.28 0.06
N TYR A 142 13.44 3.88 -1.17
CA TYR A 142 12.21 3.14 -1.47
C TYR A 142 12.49 1.73 -2.02
N ASP A 143 11.54 0.83 -1.77
CA ASP A 143 11.52 -0.53 -2.26
C ASP A 143 11.15 -0.58 -3.74
N TYR A 144 10.16 0.24 -4.13
CA TYR A 144 9.69 0.38 -5.50
C TYR A 144 9.51 1.84 -5.92
N TYR A 145 9.68 2.09 -7.21
CA TYR A 145 9.52 3.39 -7.86
C TYR A 145 8.48 3.22 -8.96
N ILE A 146 7.34 3.89 -8.83
CA ILE A 146 6.29 3.96 -9.82
C ILE A 146 6.39 5.31 -10.53
N VAL A 147 6.55 5.32 -11.85
CA VAL A 147 6.78 6.55 -12.61
C VAL A 147 5.75 6.71 -13.74
N MET A 148 4.96 7.78 -13.68
CA MET A 148 4.16 8.28 -14.80
C MET A 148 4.94 9.36 -15.52
N SER A 149 5.54 8.99 -16.65
CA SER A 149 6.59 9.74 -17.35
C SER A 149 6.01 10.52 -18.53
N HIS A 150 5.28 11.58 -18.21
CA HIS A 150 4.85 12.57 -19.21
C HIS A 150 5.65 13.84 -19.04
N PHE A 151 6.58 14.11 -19.96
CA PHE A 151 7.36 15.34 -20.00
C PHE A 151 6.85 16.27 -21.11
N LYS A 152 6.97 17.58 -20.90
CA LYS A 152 6.71 18.56 -21.97
C LYS A 152 8.01 18.72 -22.77
N SER A 153 7.97 18.58 -24.09
CA SER A 153 9.10 18.98 -24.96
C SER A 153 8.96 20.45 -25.34
N ALA A 154 10.10 21.11 -25.56
CA ALA A 154 10.17 22.50 -26.02
C ALA A 154 9.44 22.75 -27.36
N ASP A 155 9.28 21.71 -28.19
CA ASP A 155 8.69 21.81 -29.53
C ASP A 155 7.21 21.36 -29.61
N PHE A 156 6.49 21.28 -28.49
CA PHE A 156 5.12 20.72 -28.43
C PHE A 156 4.97 19.27 -28.94
N LYS A 157 6.06 18.60 -29.30
CA LYS A 157 6.09 17.16 -29.60
C LYS A 157 6.09 16.39 -28.29
N HIS A 158 5.18 15.44 -28.12
CA HIS A 158 5.18 14.52 -26.98
C HIS A 158 6.42 13.60 -27.05
N THR A 159 7.57 14.06 -26.55
CA THR A 159 8.73 13.18 -26.34
C THR A 159 8.57 12.48 -25.00
N SER A 160 8.78 11.17 -25.04
CA SER A 160 8.47 10.26 -23.96
C SER A 160 9.33 10.52 -22.69
N ALA A 161 10.57 10.99 -22.85
CA ALA A 161 11.40 11.56 -21.79
C ALA A 161 12.66 12.23 -22.38
N PRO A 162 13.22 13.29 -21.78
CA PRO A 162 14.56 13.79 -22.06
C PRO A 162 15.65 12.72 -21.83
N GLU A 163 16.80 12.83 -22.52
CA GLU A 163 17.89 11.84 -22.42
C GLU A 163 18.48 11.76 -21.00
N SER A 164 18.58 12.90 -20.31
CA SER A 164 18.96 13.03 -18.90
C SER A 164 18.04 12.22 -17.98
N VAL A 165 16.73 12.29 -18.20
CA VAL A 165 15.71 11.55 -17.45
C VAL A 165 15.83 10.05 -17.69
N LEU A 166 16.02 9.63 -18.96
CA LEU A 166 16.23 8.22 -19.29
C LEU A 166 17.47 7.66 -18.58
N LYS A 167 18.58 8.41 -18.58
CA LYS A 167 19.80 8.04 -17.84
C LYS A 167 19.54 7.90 -16.34
N ALA A 168 18.74 8.79 -15.75
CA ALA A 168 18.39 8.71 -14.34
C ALA A 168 17.51 7.49 -14.01
N ILE A 169 16.48 7.23 -14.83
CA ILE A 169 15.60 6.07 -14.66
C ILE A 169 16.37 4.76 -14.82
N ASN A 170 17.29 4.69 -15.78
CA ASN A 170 18.12 3.50 -16.00
C ASN A 170 19.07 3.15 -14.84
N LYS A 171 19.36 4.11 -13.94
CA LYS A 171 20.13 3.83 -12.72
C LYS A 171 19.30 3.10 -11.65
N ILE A 172 17.97 3.08 -11.77
CA ILE A 172 17.09 2.36 -10.85
C ILE A 172 17.11 0.87 -11.21
N PRO A 173 17.29 -0.05 -10.23
CA PRO A 173 17.21 -1.48 -10.50
C PRO A 173 15.86 -1.85 -11.14
N LYS A 174 15.89 -2.52 -12.30
CA LYS A 174 14.67 -2.81 -13.11
C LYS A 174 13.58 -3.53 -12.33
N LYS A 175 13.97 -4.49 -11.48
CA LYS A 175 13.05 -5.22 -10.58
C LYS A 175 12.28 -4.34 -9.57
N LYS A 176 12.71 -3.10 -9.38
CA LYS A 176 12.11 -2.10 -8.47
C LYS A 176 11.36 -0.99 -9.22
N LEU A 177 11.44 -0.96 -10.54
CA LEU A 177 10.89 0.11 -11.37
C LEU A 177 9.60 -0.35 -12.03
N ILE A 178 8.54 0.44 -11.92
CA ILE A 178 7.27 0.24 -12.62
C ILE A 178 6.95 1.52 -13.39
N MET A 179 6.74 1.38 -14.68
CA MET A 179 6.34 2.48 -15.56
C MET A 179 4.84 2.36 -15.86
N LEU A 180 4.09 3.44 -15.64
CA LEU A 180 2.64 3.47 -15.86
C LEU A 180 2.24 4.18 -17.17
N ASP A 181 3.20 4.38 -18.07
CA ASP A 181 2.99 5.04 -19.36
C ASP A 181 3.72 4.25 -20.48
N ASN A 182 3.47 4.61 -21.74
CA ASN A 182 3.93 3.93 -22.96
C ASN A 182 5.46 3.98 -23.22
N LEU A 183 6.26 4.23 -22.19
CA LEU A 183 7.71 4.32 -22.27
C LEU A 183 8.45 2.98 -22.25
N ASN A 184 7.73 1.87 -22.10
CA ASN A 184 8.30 0.53 -21.96
C ASN A 184 9.26 0.15 -23.10
N ASN A 185 9.09 0.71 -24.31
CA ASN A 185 9.92 0.40 -25.47
C ASN A 185 11.23 1.20 -25.56
N LYS A 186 11.48 2.17 -24.67
CA LYS A 186 12.68 3.05 -24.69
C LYS A 186 13.60 2.86 -23.49
N ILE A 187 13.33 1.85 -22.68
CA ILE A 187 14.08 1.56 -21.46
C ILE A 187 14.87 0.28 -21.70
N ASP A 188 16.13 0.27 -21.29
CA ASP A 188 16.98 -0.90 -21.48
C ASP A 188 16.51 -2.07 -20.60
N GLY A 189 16.27 -3.22 -21.21
CA GLY A 189 15.82 -4.46 -20.55
C GLY A 189 14.30 -4.60 -20.44
N LYS A 190 13.83 -5.82 -20.14
CA LYS A 190 12.39 -6.07 -19.85
C LYS A 190 12.05 -5.51 -18.47
N ILE A 191 10.97 -4.72 -18.41
CA ILE A 191 10.33 -4.23 -17.19
C ILE A 191 8.98 -4.92 -17.07
#